data_AF-A0A7V1XNP9-F1
#
_entry.id   AF-A0A7V1XNP9-F1
#
_cell.length_a   1.000
_cell.length_b   1.000
_cell.length_c   1.000
_cell.angle_alpha   90.00
_cell.angle_beta   90.00
_cell.angle_gamma   90.00
#
_symmetry.space_group_name_H-M   'P 1'
#
loop_
_entity.id
_entity.type
_entity.pdbx_description
1 polymer ?
#
loop_
_entity_poly.entity_id
_entity_poly.type
_entity_poly.pdbx_seq_one_letter_code
_entity_poly.pdbx_strand_id
1 'polypeptide(L)'
;MTTTETTRPPAAGSPRPARALAAARAAIGRRAALLALAAAPAALLALAAPPAAGQQRPPAPELTPEVIERAVALYNRPGTVRLAGEAVIPAGSEVAGDVAVLGGPVTVAGRIRGRLLVINGSVRFAPGARVEGDVTVIGGEALGAEQAAVQGGLAVYREALRYRREDGLLAYAGLPRDPELSAGRQFAFGRTDLTLAVRGGYNRVEGLPIAAGARLELGGSNPARLEALLIYRTESGLRLDEDELGYTLRAEQGVGGRRAVRLGAALFSEIRPIEPAGLSDRENSLATFFLHRDFRDHYERAGWTASLRIAPRDRPYDLQVEYRDETHRTIAAGAPWTLFDNDGEWRPQPFVAEGELRSIAATLGYDTRNETLEPAAGWAITAALEVGLGGRLEHPVRLDPATGRPALERTPADARFTAGLADVRRYVRTGPGSRIAIRAFAAGSLDGEPLPPQRQHALGGVGSLPAYRPFAFDCDARAHTLGIGGDGFVPESRFHPYYGCDRVALFQLEYQLRLPFGRDLGRRLASGIDLGPPPSLVLFFDAGRAWNEEEARQGRGAGQRDFAADAGIGIRAGRLGLYWAVPLSGGTSRPNFFVRLGPRL
;
A
#
# COMPACT_ATOMS: atom_id res chain seq x y z
N MET A 1 11.69 -14.54 -90.57
CA MET A 1 12.14 -15.57 -89.60
C MET A 1 13.33 -14.98 -88.86
N THR A 2 13.10 -14.29 -87.74
CA THR A 2 12.96 -14.81 -86.35
C THR A 2 14.32 -14.97 -85.70
N THR A 3 14.65 -14.41 -84.54
CA THR A 3 14.09 -13.35 -83.68
C THR A 3 15.15 -13.16 -82.59
N THR A 4 15.38 -11.92 -82.19
CA THR A 4 16.30 -11.47 -81.15
C THR A 4 15.85 -11.93 -79.76
N GLU A 5 16.72 -12.61 -79.01
CA GLU A 5 16.45 -13.09 -77.65
C GLU A 5 17.13 -12.16 -76.63
N THR A 6 16.31 -11.33 -75.98
CA THR A 6 16.71 -10.40 -74.94
C THR A 6 16.69 -11.10 -73.58
N THR A 7 17.83 -11.10 -72.90
CA THR A 7 18.04 -11.60 -71.54
C THR A 7 17.28 -10.77 -70.51
N ARG A 8 16.48 -11.44 -69.66
CA ARG A 8 15.69 -10.88 -68.55
C ARG A 8 16.37 -11.26 -67.22
N PRO A 9 16.44 -10.39 -66.21
CA PRO A 9 16.99 -10.74 -64.90
C PRO A 9 15.99 -11.59 -64.08
N PRO A 10 16.46 -12.46 -63.17
CA PRO A 10 15.58 -13.22 -62.28
C PRO A 10 14.93 -12.32 -61.23
N ALA A 11 13.61 -12.48 -61.08
CA ALA A 11 12.77 -11.79 -60.12
C ALA A 11 13.04 -12.29 -58.68
N ALA A 12 13.02 -11.34 -57.74
CA ALA A 12 13.08 -11.60 -56.30
C ALA A 12 11.88 -12.46 -55.85
N GLY A 13 12.17 -13.59 -55.21
CA GLY A 13 11.18 -14.44 -54.55
C GLY A 13 10.61 -13.74 -53.32
N SER A 14 9.28 -13.69 -53.26
CA SER A 14 8.52 -13.25 -52.09
C SER A 14 8.71 -14.23 -50.91
N PRO A 15 8.83 -13.75 -49.66
CA PRO A 15 8.88 -14.63 -48.50
C PRO A 15 7.48 -15.20 -48.18
N ARG A 16 7.48 -16.50 -47.85
CA ARG A 16 6.35 -17.40 -47.58
C ARG A 16 5.37 -16.91 -46.48
N PRO A 17 4.08 -17.32 -46.51
CA PRO A 17 2.99 -16.85 -45.64
C PRO A 17 2.92 -17.53 -44.26
N ALA A 18 4.06 -17.89 -43.65
CA ALA A 18 4.07 -18.63 -42.38
C ALA A 18 3.99 -17.72 -41.13
N ARG A 19 4.36 -16.43 -41.23
CA ARG A 19 4.30 -15.47 -40.10
C ARG A 19 2.92 -14.85 -39.88
N ALA A 20 2.09 -14.75 -40.92
CA ALA A 20 0.74 -14.16 -40.81
C ALA A 20 -0.26 -15.07 -40.07
N LEU A 21 -0.10 -16.40 -40.16
CA LEU A 21 -0.97 -17.35 -39.45
C LEU A 21 -0.67 -17.47 -37.94
N ALA A 22 0.55 -17.14 -37.50
CA ALA A 22 0.91 -17.12 -36.08
C ALA A 22 0.30 -15.91 -35.36
N ALA A 23 0.32 -14.73 -36.00
CA ALA A 23 -0.31 -13.50 -35.48
C ALA A 23 -1.85 -13.62 -35.45
N ALA A 24 -2.45 -14.25 -36.45
CA ALA A 24 -3.90 -14.47 -36.49
C ALA A 24 -4.40 -15.47 -35.42
N ARG A 25 -3.60 -16.50 -35.08
CA ARG A 25 -3.92 -17.45 -33.99
C ARG A 25 -3.81 -16.81 -32.60
N ALA A 26 -2.88 -15.87 -32.40
CA ALA A 26 -2.76 -15.11 -31.14
C ALA A 26 -3.94 -14.14 -30.93
N ALA A 27 -4.44 -13.51 -32.00
CA ALA A 27 -5.59 -12.60 -31.94
C ALA A 27 -6.93 -13.34 -31.69
N ILE A 28 -7.09 -14.54 -32.24
CA ILE A 28 -8.30 -15.37 -32.03
C ILE A 28 -8.31 -16.00 -30.63
N GLY A 29 -7.15 -16.35 -30.07
CA GLY A 29 -7.02 -16.80 -28.68
C GLY A 29 -7.39 -15.72 -27.64
N ARG A 30 -7.03 -14.45 -27.89
CA ARG A 30 -7.38 -13.32 -27.01
C ARG A 30 -8.89 -13.00 -26.99
N ARG A 31 -9.60 -13.14 -28.12
CA ARG A 31 -11.06 -12.91 -28.18
C ARG A 31 -11.88 -14.05 -27.54
N ALA A 32 -11.41 -15.29 -27.64
CA ALA A 32 -12.05 -16.43 -26.97
C ALA A 32 -11.83 -16.42 -25.44
N ALA A 33 -10.67 -15.94 -24.97
CA ALA A 33 -10.41 -15.75 -23.54
C ALA A 33 -11.35 -14.70 -22.92
N LEU A 34 -11.63 -13.58 -23.58
CA LEU A 34 -12.54 -12.54 -23.09
C LEU A 34 -14.00 -13.01 -22.94
N LEU A 35 -14.47 -13.92 -23.82
CA LEU A 35 -15.83 -14.49 -23.76
C LEU A 35 -15.94 -15.67 -22.78
N ALA A 36 -14.89 -16.48 -22.63
CA ALA A 36 -14.84 -17.57 -21.65
C ALA A 36 -14.65 -17.06 -20.19
N LEU A 37 -13.99 -15.91 -20.01
CA LEU A 37 -13.79 -15.28 -18.70
C LEU A 37 -15.04 -14.61 -18.10
N ALA A 38 -16.07 -14.34 -18.90
CA ALA A 38 -17.33 -13.80 -18.40
C ALA A 38 -18.25 -14.89 -17.78
N ALA A 39 -18.09 -16.16 -18.17
CA ALA A 39 -18.96 -17.26 -17.73
C ALA A 39 -18.50 -17.95 -16.43
N ALA A 40 -17.19 -17.98 -16.16
CA ALA A 40 -16.62 -18.61 -14.97
C ALA A 40 -16.99 -17.96 -13.62
N PRO A 41 -17.05 -16.62 -13.46
CA PRO A 41 -17.45 -16.01 -12.19
C PRO A 41 -18.94 -16.17 -11.89
N ALA A 42 -19.80 -16.26 -12.91
CA ALA A 42 -21.24 -16.48 -12.73
C ALA A 42 -21.57 -17.88 -12.19
N ALA A 43 -20.81 -18.90 -12.61
CA ALA A 43 -20.99 -20.29 -12.14
C ALA A 43 -20.52 -20.51 -10.69
N LEU A 44 -19.46 -19.81 -10.25
CA LEU A 44 -19.03 -19.85 -8.83
C LEU A 44 -19.98 -19.07 -7.90
N LEU A 45 -20.60 -17.98 -8.38
CA LEU A 45 -21.59 -17.21 -7.61
C LEU A 45 -22.90 -17.97 -7.38
N ALA A 46 -23.27 -18.89 -8.27
CA ALA A 46 -24.48 -19.70 -8.15
C ALA A 46 -24.38 -20.83 -7.10
N LEU A 47 -23.16 -21.27 -6.75
CA LEU A 47 -22.92 -22.40 -5.83
C LEU A 47 -22.77 -21.98 -4.35
N ALA A 48 -22.73 -20.68 -4.05
CA ALA A 48 -22.47 -20.15 -2.71
C ALA A 48 -23.70 -19.56 -2.00
N ALA A 49 -24.92 -19.84 -2.47
CA ALA A 49 -26.15 -19.40 -1.80
C ALA A 49 -26.56 -20.40 -0.70
N PRO A 50 -26.35 -20.10 0.60
CA PRO A 50 -26.94 -20.92 1.65
C PRO A 50 -28.47 -20.73 1.68
N PRO A 51 -29.24 -21.76 2.10
CA PRO A 51 -30.66 -21.60 2.35
C PRO A 51 -30.87 -20.61 3.49
N ALA A 52 -31.66 -19.57 3.23
CA ALA A 52 -32.07 -18.60 4.23
C ALA A 52 -33.13 -19.23 5.14
N ALA A 53 -32.73 -19.74 6.30
CA ALA A 53 -33.62 -19.93 7.43
C ALA A 53 -32.81 -19.96 8.74
N GLY A 54 -33.02 -18.95 9.58
CA GLY A 54 -32.46 -18.91 10.93
C GLY A 54 -32.64 -17.51 11.51
N GLN A 55 -33.56 -17.38 12.47
CA GLN A 55 -33.93 -16.14 13.15
C GLN A 55 -32.68 -15.33 13.56
N GLN A 56 -32.37 -14.31 12.77
CA GLN A 56 -31.28 -13.40 13.05
C GLN A 56 -31.76 -12.38 14.08
N ARG A 57 -31.12 -12.42 15.25
CA ARG A 57 -31.05 -11.26 16.16
C ARG A 57 -30.72 -10.03 15.30
N PRO A 58 -31.44 -8.90 15.44
CA PRO A 58 -31.19 -7.73 14.60
C PRO A 58 -29.70 -7.40 14.63
N PRO A 59 -29.06 -7.21 13.46
CA PRO A 59 -27.64 -6.88 13.40
C PRO A 59 -27.39 -5.61 14.22
N ALA A 60 -26.28 -5.59 14.95
CA ALA A 60 -25.83 -4.37 15.61
C ALA A 60 -25.73 -3.24 14.55
N PRO A 61 -26.10 -2.00 14.90
CA PRO A 61 -26.13 -0.91 13.93
C PRO A 61 -24.72 -0.69 13.34
N GLU A 62 -24.65 -0.53 12.02
CA GLU A 62 -23.41 -0.31 11.29
C GLU A 62 -22.94 1.15 11.40
N LEU A 63 -21.64 1.37 11.58
CA LEU A 63 -21.05 2.71 11.58
C LEU A 63 -20.93 3.24 10.14
N THR A 64 -21.98 3.88 9.63
CA THR A 64 -21.99 4.42 8.25
C THR A 64 -21.25 5.77 8.15
N PRO A 65 -20.84 6.21 6.94
CA PRO A 65 -20.23 7.52 6.74
C PRO A 65 -21.05 8.68 7.32
N GLU A 66 -22.38 8.61 7.26
CA GLU A 66 -23.28 9.63 7.81
C GLU A 66 -23.23 9.68 9.34
N VAL A 67 -23.12 8.51 10.00
CA VAL A 67 -22.95 8.43 11.46
C VAL A 67 -21.61 9.01 11.87
N ILE A 68 -20.55 8.70 11.13
CA ILE A 68 -19.20 9.22 11.34
C ILE A 68 -19.19 10.74 11.24
N GLU A 69 -19.78 11.29 10.17
CA GLU A 69 -19.87 12.74 9.96
C GLU A 69 -20.64 13.42 11.10
N ARG A 70 -21.76 12.85 11.54
CA ARG A 70 -22.54 13.35 12.69
C ARG A 70 -21.74 13.33 13.99
N ALA A 71 -21.00 12.25 14.25
CA ALA A 71 -20.17 12.12 15.44
C ALA A 71 -19.03 13.15 15.43
N VAL A 72 -18.33 13.28 14.31
CA VAL A 72 -17.26 14.28 14.13
C VAL A 72 -17.81 15.69 14.28
N ALA A 73 -18.95 16.00 13.66
CA ALA A 73 -19.60 17.30 13.78
C ALA A 73 -20.03 17.62 15.22
N LEU A 74 -20.54 16.63 15.96
CA LEU A 74 -20.91 16.79 17.37
C LEU A 74 -19.69 17.05 18.26
N TYR A 75 -18.61 16.30 18.06
CA TYR A 75 -17.34 16.56 18.76
C TYR A 75 -16.83 17.98 18.49
N ASN A 76 -16.88 18.41 17.22
CA ASN A 76 -16.36 19.70 16.76
C ASN A 76 -17.25 20.91 17.02
N ARG A 77 -18.52 20.70 17.38
CA ARG A 77 -19.47 21.79 17.58
C ARG A 77 -18.97 22.76 18.67
N PRO A 78 -19.10 24.09 18.47
CA PRO A 78 -18.86 25.07 19.52
C PRO A 78 -19.79 24.83 20.72
N GLY A 79 -19.25 24.80 21.93
CA GLY A 79 -20.00 24.54 23.16
C GLY A 79 -20.10 23.07 23.59
N THR A 80 -19.55 22.12 22.81
CA THR A 80 -19.40 20.73 23.26
C THR A 80 -18.26 20.64 24.28
N VAL A 81 -18.54 20.06 25.45
CA VAL A 81 -17.55 19.73 26.48
C VAL A 81 -16.75 18.51 26.01
N ARG A 82 -15.46 18.70 25.71
CA ARG A 82 -14.57 17.67 25.16
C ARG A 82 -13.69 17.07 26.26
N LEU A 83 -13.80 15.76 26.47
CA LEU A 83 -12.99 15.00 27.41
C LEU A 83 -12.15 13.96 26.65
N ALA A 84 -11.03 13.54 27.23
CA ALA A 84 -10.17 12.51 26.63
C ALA A 84 -9.62 11.57 27.71
N GLY A 85 -9.53 10.28 27.37
CA GLY A 85 -9.17 9.25 28.34
C GLY A 85 -10.33 8.89 29.27
N GLU A 86 -10.00 8.42 30.48
CA GLU A 86 -10.99 8.08 31.50
C GLU A 86 -11.75 9.33 31.98
N ALA A 87 -13.08 9.23 32.05
CA ALA A 87 -13.95 10.32 32.45
C ALA A 87 -15.03 9.84 33.43
N VAL A 88 -15.30 10.64 34.47
CA VAL A 88 -16.35 10.37 35.46
C VAL A 88 -17.23 11.60 35.61
N ILE A 89 -18.54 11.43 35.42
CA ILE A 89 -19.56 12.44 35.72
C ILE A 89 -20.21 12.02 37.05
N PRO A 90 -19.79 12.56 38.19
CA PRO A 90 -20.19 12.07 39.50
C PRO A 90 -21.66 12.35 39.82
N ALA A 91 -22.21 11.59 40.77
CA ALA A 91 -23.56 11.81 41.28
C ALA A 91 -23.69 13.24 41.86
N GLY A 92 -24.84 13.88 41.62
CA GLY A 92 -25.10 15.26 42.06
C GLY A 92 -24.47 16.35 41.17
N SER A 93 -23.65 15.99 40.18
CA SER A 93 -23.13 16.94 39.18
C SER A 93 -24.08 17.10 38.01
N GLU A 94 -24.14 18.32 37.46
CA GLU A 94 -24.87 18.64 36.24
C GLU A 94 -23.92 19.27 35.22
N VAL A 95 -23.88 18.71 34.01
CA VAL A 95 -23.15 19.27 32.88
C VAL A 95 -24.15 19.88 31.90
N ALA A 96 -24.05 21.19 31.71
CA ALA A 96 -24.87 21.91 30.74
C ALA A 96 -24.22 21.83 29.34
N GLY A 97 -24.94 21.29 28.36
CA GLY A 97 -24.47 21.16 26.97
C GLY A 97 -24.09 19.74 26.54
N ASP A 98 -23.68 19.61 25.28
CA ASP A 98 -23.23 18.33 24.70
C ASP A 98 -21.88 17.91 25.31
N VAL A 99 -21.70 16.62 25.59
CA VAL A 99 -20.45 16.04 26.10
C VAL A 99 -19.90 15.05 25.09
N ALA A 100 -18.62 15.18 24.74
CA ALA A 100 -17.93 14.26 23.85
C ALA A 100 -16.65 13.73 24.50
N VAL A 101 -16.54 12.41 24.68
CA VAL A 101 -15.38 11.75 25.29
C VAL A 101 -14.63 10.93 24.26
N LEU A 102 -13.30 11.00 24.27
CA LEU A 102 -12.43 10.37 23.29
C LEU A 102 -11.39 9.43 23.94
N GLY A 103 -11.47 8.14 23.65
CA GLY A 103 -10.39 7.17 23.89
C GLY A 103 -10.26 6.60 25.31
N GLY A 104 -11.33 6.61 26.13
CA GLY A 104 -11.29 5.99 27.45
C GLY A 104 -12.67 5.68 28.03
N PRO A 105 -12.73 4.90 29.13
CA PRO A 105 -13.98 4.51 29.75
C PRO A 105 -14.67 5.72 30.40
N VAL A 106 -16.00 5.76 30.31
CA VAL A 106 -16.83 6.85 30.84
C VAL A 106 -17.78 6.30 31.89
N THR A 107 -17.75 6.82 33.10
CA THR A 107 -18.76 6.52 34.12
C THR A 107 -19.69 7.71 34.30
N VAL A 108 -20.99 7.50 34.11
CA VAL A 108 -22.01 8.56 34.26
C VAL A 108 -22.90 8.21 35.44
N ALA A 109 -22.86 9.04 36.48
CA ALA A 109 -23.72 8.99 37.66
C ALA A 109 -24.52 10.29 37.87
N GLY A 110 -24.09 11.39 37.26
CA GLY A 110 -24.75 12.70 37.30
C GLY A 110 -25.74 12.94 36.16
N ARG A 111 -26.01 14.23 35.88
CA ARG A 111 -26.95 14.69 34.84
C ARG A 111 -26.21 15.40 33.70
N ILE A 112 -26.58 15.08 32.45
CA ILE A 112 -26.13 15.77 31.24
C ILE A 112 -27.35 16.41 30.56
N ARG A 113 -27.36 17.75 30.48
CA ARG A 113 -28.38 18.53 29.76
C ARG A 113 -27.97 18.73 28.30
N GLY A 114 -27.86 17.63 27.57
CA GLY A 114 -27.38 17.59 26.19
C GLY A 114 -27.14 16.17 25.72
N ARG A 115 -26.45 16.01 24.59
CA ARG A 115 -26.07 14.69 24.05
C ARG A 115 -24.79 14.18 24.66
N LEU A 116 -24.65 12.86 24.72
CA LEU A 116 -23.40 12.19 25.08
C LEU A 116 -22.84 11.44 23.87
N LEU A 117 -21.64 11.81 23.46
CA LEU A 117 -20.87 11.10 22.44
C LEU A 117 -19.64 10.46 23.08
N VAL A 118 -19.46 9.15 22.94
CA VAL A 118 -18.25 8.44 23.37
C VAL A 118 -17.61 7.81 22.14
N ILE A 119 -16.36 8.15 21.87
CA ILE A 119 -15.60 7.65 20.72
C ILE A 119 -14.41 6.82 21.21
N ASN A 120 -14.32 5.58 20.73
CA ASN A 120 -13.33 4.57 21.09
C ASN A 120 -13.22 4.37 22.61
N GLY A 121 -14.38 4.26 23.27
CA GLY A 121 -14.50 4.08 24.71
C GLY A 121 -15.86 3.51 25.07
N SER A 122 -15.96 2.84 26.22
CA SER A 122 -17.21 2.28 26.73
C SER A 122 -17.82 3.19 27.79
N VAL A 123 -19.16 3.27 27.84
CA VAL A 123 -19.89 4.01 28.86
C VAL A 123 -20.51 3.05 29.89
N ARG A 124 -20.41 3.40 31.17
CA ARG A 124 -21.10 2.77 32.29
C ARG A 124 -22.03 3.79 32.93
N PHE A 125 -23.31 3.51 32.90
CA PHE A 125 -24.31 4.27 33.62
C PHE A 125 -24.48 3.71 35.03
N ALA A 126 -24.37 4.59 36.03
CA ALA A 126 -24.67 4.27 37.42
C ALA A 126 -26.14 4.61 37.73
N PRO A 127 -26.72 4.03 38.79
CA PRO A 127 -28.09 4.33 39.21
C PRO A 127 -28.32 5.84 39.39
N GLY A 128 -29.38 6.36 38.76
CA GLY A 128 -29.75 7.78 38.85
C GLY A 128 -29.13 8.69 37.78
N ALA A 129 -28.29 8.13 36.90
CA ALA A 129 -27.76 8.86 35.75
C ALA A 129 -28.88 9.38 34.83
N ARG A 130 -28.76 10.61 34.35
CA ARG A 130 -29.73 11.21 33.42
C ARG A 130 -29.05 11.89 32.24
N VAL A 131 -29.50 11.58 31.04
CA VAL A 131 -29.08 12.25 29.79
C VAL A 131 -30.33 12.74 29.06
N GLU A 132 -30.42 14.05 28.87
CA GLU A 132 -31.61 14.68 28.23
C GLU A 132 -31.60 14.53 26.70
N GLY A 133 -30.43 14.33 26.08
CA GLY A 133 -30.30 14.11 24.64
C GLY A 133 -29.98 12.67 24.24
N ASP A 134 -29.57 12.51 22.98
CA ASP A 134 -29.09 11.23 22.43
C ASP A 134 -27.75 10.80 23.05
N VAL A 135 -27.59 9.49 23.21
CA VAL A 135 -26.33 8.84 23.56
C VAL A 135 -25.81 8.07 22.36
N THR A 136 -24.63 8.41 21.88
CA THR A 136 -23.92 7.70 20.82
C THR A 136 -22.60 7.16 21.34
N VAL A 137 -22.41 5.85 21.29
CA VAL A 137 -21.17 5.17 21.66
C VAL A 137 -20.59 4.54 20.40
N ILE A 138 -19.34 4.87 20.07
CA ILE A 138 -18.62 4.33 18.91
C ILE A 138 -17.33 3.68 19.41
N GLY A 139 -17.01 2.48 18.94
CA GLY A 139 -15.81 1.76 19.34
C GLY A 139 -15.82 1.23 20.77
N GLY A 140 -17.01 0.94 21.32
CA GLY A 140 -17.18 0.51 22.71
C GLY A 140 -18.56 -0.05 23.00
N GLU A 141 -18.87 -0.20 24.29
CA GLU A 141 -20.14 -0.74 24.77
C GLU A 141 -20.83 0.22 25.76
N ALA A 142 -22.14 0.06 25.92
CA ALA A 142 -22.92 0.76 26.95
C ALA A 142 -23.42 -0.24 27.99
N LEU A 143 -23.03 -0.04 29.25
CA LEU A 143 -23.39 -0.88 30.39
C LEU A 143 -24.28 -0.09 31.36
N GLY A 144 -25.29 -0.74 31.95
CA GLY A 144 -26.19 -0.11 32.92
C GLY A 144 -27.20 0.87 32.32
N ALA A 145 -27.41 0.84 30.99
CA ALA A 145 -28.31 1.75 30.29
C ALA A 145 -29.76 1.65 30.81
N GLU A 146 -30.17 0.48 31.29
CA GLU A 146 -31.45 0.22 31.94
C GLU A 146 -31.63 0.95 33.28
N GLN A 147 -30.54 1.42 33.88
CA GLN A 147 -30.50 2.12 35.17
C GLN A 147 -30.39 3.65 35.00
N ALA A 148 -30.32 4.12 33.74
CA ALA A 148 -30.25 5.53 33.38
C ALA A 148 -31.55 6.01 32.75
N ALA A 149 -31.89 7.28 32.98
CA ALA A 149 -32.94 7.95 32.23
C ALA A 149 -32.32 8.68 31.02
N VAL A 150 -32.36 8.04 29.84
CA VAL A 150 -31.99 8.65 28.56
C VAL A 150 -33.28 9.10 27.86
N GLN A 151 -33.46 10.41 27.69
CA GLN A 151 -34.67 10.96 27.05
C GLN A 151 -34.62 10.88 25.52
N GLY A 152 -33.41 10.88 24.93
CA GLY A 152 -33.18 10.68 23.50
C GLY A 152 -32.97 9.21 23.11
N GLY A 153 -32.34 8.98 21.96
CA GLY A 153 -31.98 7.65 21.47
C GLY A 153 -30.62 7.16 21.99
N LEU A 154 -30.48 5.84 22.22
CA LEU A 154 -29.20 5.18 22.48
C LEU A 154 -28.75 4.40 21.24
N ALA A 155 -27.62 4.80 20.66
CA ALA A 155 -26.97 4.10 19.55
C ALA A 155 -25.57 3.64 19.95
N VAL A 156 -25.31 2.33 19.81
CA VAL A 156 -24.02 1.72 20.17
C VAL A 156 -23.43 1.02 18.95
N TYR A 157 -22.30 1.54 18.48
CA TYR A 157 -21.51 1.02 17.37
C TYR A 157 -20.24 0.39 17.94
N ARG A 158 -20.06 -0.91 17.74
CA ARG A 158 -18.86 -1.63 18.24
C ARG A 158 -17.59 -1.32 17.45
N GLU A 159 -17.76 -0.93 16.19
CA GLU A 159 -16.65 -0.56 15.31
C GLU A 159 -15.95 0.71 15.81
N ALA A 160 -14.62 0.64 15.95
CA ALA A 160 -13.81 1.78 16.38
C ALA A 160 -13.73 2.85 15.28
N LEU A 161 -13.99 4.10 15.65
CA LEU A 161 -13.83 5.24 14.76
C LEU A 161 -12.35 5.54 14.59
N ARG A 162 -11.86 5.46 13.36
CA ARG A 162 -10.53 5.97 13.02
C ARG A 162 -10.61 7.49 12.82
N TYR A 163 -9.81 8.23 13.58
CA TYR A 163 -9.83 9.69 13.57
C TYR A 163 -8.41 10.28 13.58
N ARG A 164 -8.33 11.55 13.19
CA ARG A 164 -7.17 12.44 13.33
C ARG A 164 -7.57 13.62 14.21
N ARG A 165 -6.63 14.18 14.95
CA ARG A 165 -6.82 15.48 15.63
C ARG A 165 -6.01 16.58 14.96
N GLU A 166 -6.70 17.66 14.58
CA GLU A 166 -6.11 18.89 14.03
C GLU A 166 -6.65 20.05 14.89
N ASP A 167 -5.76 20.79 15.55
CA ASP A 167 -6.10 21.98 16.36
C ASP A 167 -7.22 21.81 17.40
N GLY A 168 -7.29 20.61 18.01
CA GLY A 168 -8.30 20.27 19.02
C GLY A 168 -9.67 19.91 18.44
N LEU A 169 -9.79 19.85 17.11
CA LEU A 169 -10.92 19.30 16.37
C LEU A 169 -10.61 17.86 15.94
N LEU A 170 -11.66 17.08 15.76
CA LEU A 170 -11.63 15.72 15.24
C LEU A 170 -11.86 15.75 13.74
N ALA A 171 -11.08 15.01 12.98
CA ALA A 171 -11.33 14.73 11.58
C ALA A 171 -11.43 13.21 11.39
N TYR A 172 -12.31 12.75 10.50
CA TYR A 172 -12.35 11.33 10.17
C TYR A 172 -11.03 10.92 9.50
N ALA A 173 -10.37 9.89 10.04
CA ALA A 173 -9.18 9.29 9.44
C ALA A 173 -9.58 7.98 8.78
N GLY A 174 -10.28 8.08 7.65
CA GLY A 174 -10.46 6.93 6.76
C GLY A 174 -9.11 6.36 6.32
N LEU A 175 -9.11 5.13 5.83
CA LEU A 175 -7.94 4.60 5.09
C LEU A 175 -7.57 5.62 4.00
N PRO A 176 -6.27 5.98 3.86
CA PRO A 176 -5.84 6.82 2.75
C PRO A 176 -6.35 6.20 1.45
N ARG A 177 -7.21 6.92 0.72
CA ARG A 177 -7.59 6.56 -0.64
C ARG A 177 -6.62 7.24 -1.60
N ASP A 178 -6.33 6.57 -2.71
CA ASP A 178 -5.67 7.21 -3.84
C ASP A 178 -6.49 8.43 -4.27
N PRO A 179 -5.84 9.51 -4.74
CA PRO A 179 -6.56 10.66 -5.26
C PRO A 179 -7.43 10.20 -6.45
N GLU A 180 -8.74 10.26 -6.24
CA GLU A 180 -9.75 9.76 -7.15
C GLU A 180 -10.80 10.86 -7.34
N LEU A 181 -11.12 11.15 -8.60
CA LEU A 181 -12.31 11.87 -9.00
C LEU A 181 -13.34 10.85 -9.44
N SER A 182 -14.50 10.84 -8.78
CA SER A 182 -15.62 9.98 -9.18
C SER A 182 -16.90 10.77 -9.31
N ALA A 183 -17.64 10.47 -10.37
CA ALA A 183 -18.98 10.99 -10.62
C ALA A 183 -19.94 9.82 -10.66
N GLY A 184 -20.85 9.75 -9.70
CA GLY A 184 -21.72 8.60 -9.52
C GLY A 184 -23.18 8.93 -9.32
N ARG A 185 -24.03 7.92 -9.57
CA ARG A 185 -25.48 7.99 -9.39
C ARG A 185 -25.95 6.77 -8.59
N GLN A 186 -26.85 7.02 -7.65
CA GLN A 186 -27.53 5.98 -6.90
C GLN A 186 -28.76 5.50 -7.67
N PHE A 187 -28.89 4.18 -7.80
CA PHE A 187 -30.04 3.48 -8.34
C PHE A 187 -30.65 2.54 -7.30
N ALA A 188 -31.84 2.00 -7.58
CA ALA A 188 -32.52 1.05 -6.71
C ALA A 188 -31.71 -0.24 -6.49
N PHE A 189 -30.93 -0.66 -7.50
CA PHE A 189 -30.11 -1.87 -7.43
C PHE A 189 -28.71 -1.64 -6.86
N GLY A 190 -28.25 -0.40 -6.74
CA GLY A 190 -26.87 -0.10 -6.35
C GLY A 190 -26.39 1.28 -6.77
N ARG A 191 -25.10 1.54 -6.52
CA ARG A 191 -24.39 2.76 -6.90
C ARG A 191 -23.51 2.50 -8.10
N THR A 192 -23.52 3.42 -9.07
CA THR A 192 -22.57 3.43 -10.18
C THR A 192 -21.69 4.67 -10.09
N ASP A 193 -20.41 4.55 -10.42
CA ASP A 193 -19.47 5.66 -10.45
C ASP A 193 -18.61 5.55 -11.72
N LEU A 194 -18.47 6.64 -12.47
CA LEU A 194 -17.38 6.82 -13.42
C LEU A 194 -16.20 7.39 -12.64
N THR A 195 -15.05 6.74 -12.75
CA THR A 195 -13.88 7.00 -11.94
C THR A 195 -12.71 7.42 -12.82
N LEU A 196 -11.99 8.46 -12.38
CA LEU A 196 -10.67 8.85 -12.84
C LEU A 196 -9.74 8.88 -11.62
N ALA A 197 -8.73 8.02 -11.62
CA ALA A 197 -7.82 7.85 -10.48
C ALA A 197 -6.37 7.82 -10.96
N VAL A 198 -5.44 8.20 -10.09
CA VAL A 198 -4.03 7.85 -10.25
C VAL A 198 -3.80 6.49 -9.60
N ARG A 199 -3.19 5.53 -10.31
CA ARG A 199 -2.92 4.19 -9.78
C ARG A 199 -1.47 4.04 -9.38
N GLY A 200 -1.19 3.97 -8.09
CA GLY A 200 0.19 3.99 -7.59
C GLY A 200 0.74 5.41 -7.59
N GLY A 201 1.97 5.60 -8.08
CA GLY A 201 2.67 6.88 -8.02
C GLY A 201 3.42 7.22 -9.30
N TYR A 202 3.83 8.48 -9.42
CA TYR A 202 4.71 8.95 -10.48
C TYR A 202 6.04 8.20 -10.42
N ASN A 203 6.42 7.51 -11.49
CA ASN A 203 7.60 6.67 -11.51
C ASN A 203 8.31 6.72 -12.86
N ARG A 204 9.56 6.22 -12.91
CA ARG A 204 10.40 6.36 -14.12
C ARG A 204 9.96 5.49 -15.30
N VAL A 205 9.05 4.54 -15.09
CA VAL A 205 8.59 3.62 -16.13
C VAL A 205 7.28 4.09 -16.73
N GLU A 206 6.33 4.50 -15.90
CA GLU A 206 4.97 4.83 -16.35
C GLU A 206 4.73 6.34 -16.49
N GLY A 207 5.62 7.17 -15.94
CA GLY A 207 5.29 8.55 -15.63
C GLY A 207 4.13 8.58 -14.63
N LEU A 208 3.02 9.25 -14.97
CA LEU A 208 1.78 9.23 -14.20
C LEU A 208 0.80 8.16 -14.76
N PRO A 209 0.60 7.04 -14.07
CA PRO A 209 -0.44 6.07 -14.43
C PRO A 209 -1.85 6.61 -14.09
N ILE A 210 -2.62 6.94 -15.11
CA ILE A 210 -3.99 7.45 -15.02
C ILE A 210 -4.96 6.32 -15.35
N ALA A 211 -5.77 5.93 -14.38
CA ALA A 211 -6.83 4.95 -14.57
C ALA A 211 -8.19 5.61 -14.74
N ALA A 212 -8.91 5.21 -15.80
CA ALA A 212 -10.26 5.67 -16.07
C ALA A 212 -11.20 4.49 -16.32
N GLY A 213 -12.42 4.55 -15.78
CA GLY A 213 -13.42 3.53 -16.05
C GLY A 213 -14.58 3.50 -15.07
N ALA A 214 -15.35 2.41 -15.07
CA ALA A 214 -16.61 2.30 -14.35
C ALA A 214 -16.46 1.44 -13.08
N ARG A 215 -17.20 1.83 -12.05
CA ARG A 215 -17.39 1.07 -10.81
C ARG A 215 -18.89 0.90 -10.55
N LEU A 216 -19.27 -0.29 -10.13
CA LEU A 216 -20.63 -0.64 -9.75
C LEU A 216 -20.58 -1.30 -8.36
N GLU A 217 -21.36 -0.79 -7.42
CA GLU A 217 -21.59 -1.39 -6.11
C GLU A 217 -23.06 -1.76 -6.00
N LEU A 218 -23.35 -3.06 -6.01
CA LEU A 218 -24.70 -3.59 -5.84
C LEU A 218 -25.10 -3.59 -4.37
N GLY A 219 -26.33 -3.16 -4.09
CA GLY A 219 -26.90 -3.16 -2.75
C GLY A 219 -27.31 -4.56 -2.26
N GLY A 220 -27.73 -4.64 -1.00
CA GLY A 220 -28.19 -5.87 -0.36
C GLY A 220 -27.35 -6.30 0.85
N SER A 221 -27.73 -7.42 1.47
CA SER A 221 -27.02 -7.98 2.63
C SER A 221 -25.60 -8.47 2.28
N ASN A 222 -25.42 -8.88 1.03
CA ASN A 222 -24.17 -9.37 0.45
C ASN A 222 -23.82 -8.49 -0.75
N PRO A 223 -23.21 -7.31 -0.53
CA PRO A 223 -22.94 -6.37 -1.61
C PRO A 223 -21.89 -6.93 -2.57
N ALA A 224 -22.10 -6.71 -3.86
CA ALA A 224 -21.14 -7.01 -4.90
C ALA A 224 -20.50 -5.72 -5.41
N ARG A 225 -19.20 -5.75 -5.71
CA ARG A 225 -18.48 -4.63 -6.31
C ARG A 225 -17.83 -5.09 -7.60
N LEU A 226 -18.14 -4.39 -8.69
CA LEU A 226 -17.47 -4.56 -9.98
C LEU A 226 -16.70 -3.29 -10.31
N GLU A 227 -15.50 -3.44 -10.84
CA GLU A 227 -14.63 -2.33 -11.25
C GLU A 227 -13.97 -2.71 -12.57
N ALA A 228 -14.02 -1.83 -13.56
CA ALA A 228 -13.40 -2.02 -14.86
C ALA A 228 -12.70 -0.73 -15.26
N LEU A 229 -11.36 -0.76 -15.28
CA LEU A 229 -10.51 0.39 -15.48
C LEU A 229 -9.48 0.12 -16.58
N LEU A 230 -9.28 1.12 -17.42
CA LEU A 230 -8.14 1.20 -18.33
C LEU A 230 -7.08 2.10 -17.71
N ILE A 231 -5.81 1.74 -17.84
CA ILE A 231 -4.67 2.45 -17.27
C ILE A 231 -3.84 3.01 -18.42
N TYR A 232 -3.88 4.33 -18.56
CA TYR A 232 -3.02 5.08 -19.47
C TYR A 232 -1.75 5.54 -18.73
N ARG A 233 -0.60 5.35 -19.37
CA ARG A 233 0.72 5.73 -18.85
C ARG A 233 1.19 6.95 -19.62
N THR A 234 1.50 8.04 -18.93
CA THR A 234 1.91 9.28 -19.63
C THR A 234 3.26 9.15 -20.33
N GLU A 235 4.09 8.18 -19.92
CA GLU A 235 5.39 7.92 -20.55
C GLU A 235 5.26 7.49 -22.02
N SER A 236 4.23 6.73 -22.38
CA SER A 236 3.87 6.37 -23.76
C SER A 236 3.60 7.57 -24.69
N GLY A 237 3.46 8.78 -24.14
CA GLY A 237 3.15 9.97 -24.91
C GLY A 237 1.71 9.97 -25.46
N LEU A 238 1.46 10.80 -26.47
CA LEU A 238 0.10 11.02 -27.02
C LEU A 238 -0.33 9.97 -28.05
N ARG A 239 0.60 9.15 -28.55
CA ARG A 239 0.27 8.05 -29.46
C ARG A 239 -0.13 6.85 -28.62
N LEU A 240 -1.43 6.56 -28.60
CA LEU A 240 -1.99 5.43 -27.88
C LEU A 240 -1.80 4.16 -28.72
N ASP A 241 -0.84 3.33 -28.35
CA ASP A 241 -0.76 1.96 -28.84
C ASP A 241 -1.52 1.03 -27.89
N GLU A 242 -2.43 0.21 -28.44
CA GLU A 242 -3.32 -0.65 -27.64
C GLU A 242 -2.55 -1.65 -26.76
N ASP A 243 -1.34 -2.06 -27.19
CA ASP A 243 -0.47 -2.97 -26.46
C ASP A 243 0.25 -2.30 -25.27
N GLU A 244 0.24 -0.97 -25.16
CA GLU A 244 0.86 -0.21 -24.06
C GLU A 244 -0.13 0.20 -22.97
N LEU A 245 -1.43 -0.04 -23.16
CA LEU A 245 -2.45 0.24 -22.15
C LEU A 245 -2.52 -0.87 -21.11
N GLY A 246 -2.47 -0.48 -19.84
CA GLY A 246 -2.79 -1.37 -18.73
C GLY A 246 -4.30 -1.48 -18.54
N TYR A 247 -4.73 -2.47 -17.76
CA TYR A 247 -6.13 -2.59 -17.37
C TYR A 247 -6.28 -3.32 -16.04
N THR A 248 -7.41 -3.09 -15.37
CA THR A 248 -7.84 -3.84 -14.19
C THR A 248 -9.34 -4.08 -14.27
N LEU A 249 -9.74 -5.35 -14.25
CA LEU A 249 -11.13 -5.78 -14.08
C LEU A 249 -11.22 -6.53 -12.76
N ARG A 250 -12.07 -6.08 -11.83
CA ARG A 250 -12.21 -6.67 -10.50
C ARG A 250 -13.68 -6.93 -10.19
N ALA A 251 -13.96 -8.09 -9.64
CA ALA A 251 -15.25 -8.45 -9.08
C ALA A 251 -15.05 -8.89 -7.62
N GLU A 252 -15.80 -8.33 -6.69
CA GLU A 252 -15.86 -8.76 -5.29
C GLU A 252 -17.30 -9.04 -4.88
N GLN A 253 -17.50 -10.08 -4.08
CA GLN A 253 -18.79 -10.46 -3.52
C GLN A 253 -18.65 -10.60 -1.99
N GLY A 254 -19.43 -9.81 -1.24
CA GLY A 254 -19.59 -10.02 0.20
C GLY A 254 -20.37 -11.31 0.49
N VAL A 255 -20.01 -12.03 1.54
CA VAL A 255 -20.68 -13.27 1.95
C VAL A 255 -21.04 -13.20 3.44
N GLY A 256 -22.17 -13.81 3.82
CA GLY A 256 -22.57 -13.96 5.22
C GLY A 256 -23.13 -12.70 5.89
N GLY A 257 -23.61 -11.71 5.12
CA GLY A 257 -24.42 -10.61 5.64
C GLY A 257 -23.69 -9.56 6.48
N ARG A 258 -22.35 -9.66 6.64
CA ARG A 258 -21.58 -8.77 7.55
C ARG A 258 -20.42 -8.02 6.89
N ARG A 259 -20.30 -8.07 5.54
CA ARG A 259 -19.15 -7.55 4.74
C ARG A 259 -17.75 -8.02 5.21
N ALA A 260 -17.70 -8.89 6.22
CA ALA A 260 -16.48 -9.36 6.86
C ALA A 260 -15.76 -10.39 6.01
N VAL A 261 -16.50 -11.20 5.25
CA VAL A 261 -15.94 -12.16 4.30
C VAL A 261 -16.25 -11.67 2.89
N ARG A 262 -15.22 -11.66 2.04
CA ARG A 262 -15.32 -11.27 0.64
C ARG A 262 -14.61 -12.29 -0.23
N LEU A 263 -15.27 -12.72 -1.29
CA LEU A 263 -14.68 -13.47 -2.38
C LEU A 263 -14.40 -12.49 -3.51
N GLY A 264 -13.24 -12.58 -4.16
CA GLY A 264 -12.88 -11.68 -5.24
C GLY A 264 -12.19 -12.39 -6.39
N ALA A 265 -12.38 -11.87 -7.59
CA ALA A 265 -11.61 -12.23 -8.77
C ALA A 265 -11.09 -10.95 -9.43
N ALA A 266 -9.90 -11.01 -10.02
CA ALA A 266 -9.36 -9.88 -10.77
C ALA A 266 -8.62 -10.36 -12.01
N LEU A 267 -8.63 -9.51 -13.03
CA LEU A 267 -7.84 -9.61 -14.26
C LEU A 267 -7.08 -8.32 -14.42
N PHE A 268 -5.81 -8.39 -14.76
CA PHE A 268 -4.98 -7.20 -14.80
C PHE A 268 -3.84 -7.31 -15.80
N SER A 269 -3.40 -6.15 -16.25
CA SER A 269 -2.10 -5.89 -16.86
C SER A 269 -1.58 -4.60 -16.24
N GLU A 270 -0.59 -4.72 -15.35
CA GLU A 270 -0.13 -3.65 -14.47
C GLU A 270 1.39 -3.68 -14.34
N ILE A 271 2.00 -2.50 -14.17
CA ILE A 271 3.39 -2.39 -13.74
C ILE A 271 3.40 -2.25 -12.22
N ARG A 272 4.29 -2.99 -11.56
CA ARG A 272 4.33 -3.07 -10.10
C ARG A 272 5.75 -2.85 -9.60
N PRO A 273 5.91 -2.17 -8.45
CA PRO A 273 7.21 -2.11 -7.80
C PRO A 273 7.59 -3.51 -7.28
N ILE A 274 8.87 -3.86 -7.40
CA ILE A 274 9.44 -5.09 -6.84
C ILE A 274 9.38 -5.04 -5.30
N GLU A 275 9.82 -3.93 -4.70
CA GLU A 275 9.67 -3.68 -3.27
C GLU A 275 8.89 -2.38 -3.00
N PRO A 276 7.64 -2.49 -2.49
CA PRO A 276 6.86 -1.30 -2.10
C PRO A 276 7.21 -0.78 -0.69
N ALA A 277 7.95 -1.53 0.12
CA ALA A 277 8.20 -1.21 1.53
C ALA A 277 9.17 -0.02 1.72
N GLY A 278 9.04 0.71 2.83
CA GLY A 278 9.98 1.74 3.29
C GLY A 278 9.69 3.18 2.85
N LEU A 279 9.17 3.37 1.64
CA LEU A 279 8.76 4.69 1.11
C LEU A 279 7.30 4.66 0.68
N SER A 280 6.57 5.75 0.92
CA SER A 280 5.22 5.89 0.39
C SER A 280 5.23 6.23 -1.11
N ASP A 281 4.14 5.90 -1.81
CA ASP A 281 3.99 6.23 -3.24
C ASP A 281 4.11 7.73 -3.48
N ARG A 282 3.61 8.55 -2.55
CA ARG A 282 3.71 10.02 -2.61
C ARG A 282 5.15 10.51 -2.48
N GLU A 283 5.91 9.97 -1.53
CA GLU A 283 7.33 10.33 -1.36
C GLU A 283 8.14 9.93 -2.60
N ASN A 284 7.93 8.71 -3.12
CA ASN A 284 8.59 8.28 -4.35
C ASN A 284 8.18 9.13 -5.55
N SER A 285 6.89 9.46 -5.68
CA SER A 285 6.39 10.30 -6.78
C SER A 285 7.03 11.68 -6.81
N LEU A 286 7.11 12.33 -5.64
CA LEU A 286 7.70 13.65 -5.52
C LEU A 286 9.22 13.61 -5.75
N ALA A 287 9.90 12.57 -5.26
CA ALA A 287 11.32 12.38 -5.55
C ALA A 287 11.58 12.14 -7.04
N THR A 288 10.77 11.32 -7.72
CA THR A 288 10.88 11.10 -9.15
C THR A 288 10.65 12.41 -9.91
N PHE A 289 9.55 13.10 -9.63
CA PHE A 289 9.14 14.29 -10.38
C PHE A 289 10.05 15.51 -10.14
N PHE A 290 10.44 15.79 -8.88
CA PHE A 290 11.24 16.96 -8.54
C PHE A 290 12.74 16.69 -8.54
N LEU A 291 13.19 15.49 -8.18
CA LEU A 291 14.62 15.22 -7.95
C LEU A 291 15.23 14.27 -8.98
N HIS A 292 14.47 13.88 -10.01
CA HIS A 292 14.89 12.89 -11.01
C HIS A 292 15.35 11.57 -10.35
N ARG A 293 14.67 11.16 -9.26
CA ARG A 293 15.07 10.01 -8.44
C ARG A 293 13.90 9.10 -8.10
N ASP A 294 13.84 7.97 -8.80
CA ASP A 294 12.94 6.87 -8.47
C ASP A 294 13.66 5.81 -7.63
N PHE A 295 13.19 5.62 -6.39
CA PHE A 295 13.79 4.70 -5.42
C PHE A 295 13.33 3.26 -5.58
N ARG A 296 12.37 2.97 -6.47
CA ARG A 296 11.80 1.63 -6.66
C ARG A 296 12.14 1.06 -8.01
N ASP A 297 12.27 -0.25 -8.11
CA ASP A 297 12.34 -0.94 -9.40
C ASP A 297 11.01 -1.59 -9.72
N HIS A 298 10.73 -1.75 -11.01
CA HIS A 298 9.41 -2.10 -11.48
C HIS A 298 9.48 -3.24 -12.49
N TYR A 299 8.40 -4.01 -12.56
CA TYR A 299 8.21 -5.08 -13.55
C TYR A 299 6.76 -5.12 -14.01
N GLU A 300 6.53 -5.65 -15.21
CA GLU A 300 5.18 -5.85 -15.71
C GLU A 300 4.65 -7.21 -15.24
N ARG A 301 3.39 -7.23 -14.79
CA ARG A 301 2.63 -8.46 -14.59
C ARG A 301 1.28 -8.39 -15.27
N ALA A 302 0.89 -9.48 -15.91
CA ALA A 302 -0.43 -9.64 -16.50
C ALA A 302 -0.99 -11.02 -16.15
N GLY A 303 -2.28 -11.11 -15.82
CA GLY A 303 -2.86 -12.37 -15.40
C GLY A 303 -4.17 -12.21 -14.65
N TRP A 304 -4.45 -13.19 -13.80
CA TRP A 304 -5.66 -13.20 -12.99
C TRP A 304 -5.41 -13.67 -11.56
N THR A 305 -6.29 -13.25 -10.66
CA THR A 305 -6.30 -13.70 -9.27
C THR A 305 -7.69 -14.17 -8.86
N ALA A 306 -7.75 -15.17 -7.99
CA ALA A 306 -8.92 -15.45 -7.15
C ALA A 306 -8.53 -15.24 -5.69
N SER A 307 -9.40 -14.58 -4.91
CA SER A 307 -9.08 -14.11 -3.57
C SER A 307 -10.21 -14.37 -2.57
N LEU A 308 -9.82 -14.62 -1.34
CA LEU A 308 -10.67 -14.65 -0.15
C LEU A 308 -10.12 -13.63 0.84
N ARG A 309 -10.96 -12.70 1.29
CA ARG A 309 -10.61 -11.73 2.32
C ARG A 309 -11.54 -11.86 3.53
N ILE A 310 -10.96 -11.91 4.71
CA ILE A 310 -11.64 -12.00 6.00
C ILE A 310 -11.17 -10.82 6.85
N ALA A 311 -12.01 -9.79 6.94
CA ALA A 311 -11.77 -8.56 7.67
C ALA A 311 -13.02 -8.18 8.51
N PRO A 312 -13.22 -8.81 9.68
CA PRO A 312 -14.34 -8.48 10.56
C PRO A 312 -14.15 -7.07 11.14
N ARG A 313 -15.20 -6.24 11.10
CA ARG A 313 -15.11 -4.82 11.50
C ARG A 313 -14.72 -4.60 12.98
N ASP A 314 -15.14 -5.49 13.87
CA ASP A 314 -14.86 -5.42 15.32
C ASP A 314 -13.53 -6.09 15.70
N ARG A 315 -12.73 -6.51 14.73
CA ARG A 315 -11.45 -7.18 14.99
C ARG A 315 -10.31 -6.41 14.33
N PRO A 316 -9.13 -6.38 14.97
CA PRO A 316 -7.98 -5.65 14.43
C PRO A 316 -7.28 -6.37 13.27
N TYR A 317 -7.77 -7.54 12.82
CA TYR A 317 -7.10 -8.34 11.80
C TYR A 317 -7.79 -8.30 10.44
N ASP A 318 -6.98 -8.44 9.38
CA ASP A 318 -7.39 -8.50 7.99
C ASP A 318 -6.57 -9.61 7.30
N LEU A 319 -7.22 -10.72 6.97
CA LEU A 319 -6.58 -11.83 6.27
C LEU A 319 -7.02 -11.83 4.81
N GLN A 320 -6.06 -11.89 3.89
CA GLN A 320 -6.31 -12.06 2.47
C GLN A 320 -5.50 -13.25 1.96
N VAL A 321 -6.16 -14.18 1.28
CA VAL A 321 -5.55 -15.31 0.59
C VAL A 321 -5.86 -15.19 -0.88
N GLU A 322 -4.86 -15.33 -1.74
CA GLU A 322 -4.97 -15.17 -3.19
C GLU A 322 -4.28 -16.32 -3.90
N TYR A 323 -4.97 -16.93 -4.86
CA TYR A 323 -4.35 -17.68 -5.94
C TYR A 323 -4.04 -16.72 -7.08
N ARG A 324 -2.85 -16.83 -7.65
CA ARG A 324 -2.36 -15.97 -8.73
C ARG A 324 -1.84 -16.83 -9.88
N ASP A 325 -2.20 -16.45 -11.10
CA ASP A 325 -1.67 -17.00 -12.33
C ASP A 325 -1.26 -15.81 -13.21
N GLU A 326 0.05 -15.55 -13.23
CA GLU A 326 0.65 -14.32 -13.73
C GLU A 326 1.71 -14.61 -14.79
N THR A 327 1.82 -13.75 -15.79
CA THR A 327 2.96 -13.65 -16.70
C THR A 327 3.77 -12.42 -16.34
N HIS A 328 5.08 -12.57 -16.16
CA HIS A 328 6.00 -11.49 -15.80
C HIS A 328 6.91 -11.11 -16.96
N ARG A 329 7.24 -9.82 -17.05
CA ARG A 329 8.20 -9.30 -18.04
C ARG A 329 9.10 -8.22 -17.47
N THR A 330 10.32 -8.16 -18.00
CA THR A 330 11.23 -7.04 -17.79
C THR A 330 10.68 -5.81 -18.50
N ILE A 331 10.80 -4.65 -17.85
CA ILE A 331 10.48 -3.37 -18.47
C ILE A 331 11.67 -2.41 -18.32
N ALA A 332 11.96 -1.65 -19.38
CA ALA A 332 13.02 -0.66 -19.36
C ALA A 332 12.63 0.54 -18.48
N ALA A 333 13.63 1.31 -18.05
CA ALA A 333 13.36 2.65 -17.57
C ALA A 333 12.88 3.50 -18.76
N GLY A 334 11.79 4.24 -18.57
CA GLY A 334 11.32 5.21 -19.54
C GLY A 334 12.06 6.55 -19.40
N ALA A 335 11.55 7.58 -20.07
CA ALA A 335 12.05 8.95 -19.94
C ALA A 335 10.93 9.95 -19.61
N PRO A 336 10.20 9.76 -18.49
CA PRO A 336 9.10 10.65 -18.15
C PRO A 336 9.61 12.04 -17.74
N TRP A 337 8.80 13.07 -18.02
CA TRP A 337 9.16 14.45 -17.75
C TRP A 337 9.31 14.76 -16.25
N THR A 338 10.37 15.46 -15.88
CA THR A 338 10.66 15.90 -14.51
C THR A 338 10.76 17.42 -14.46
N LEU A 339 10.61 18.01 -13.28
CA LEU A 339 10.75 19.47 -13.15
C LEU A 339 12.20 19.93 -13.34
N PHE A 340 13.16 19.12 -12.88
CA PHE A 340 14.60 19.38 -12.94
C PHE A 340 15.34 18.15 -13.46
N ASP A 341 16.46 18.36 -14.15
CA ASP A 341 17.37 17.30 -14.63
C ASP A 341 16.79 16.35 -15.69
N ASN A 342 16.02 16.87 -16.65
CA ASN A 342 15.41 16.06 -17.72
C ASN A 342 16.42 15.38 -18.67
N ASP A 343 17.65 15.90 -18.76
CA ASP A 343 18.70 15.36 -19.62
C ASP A 343 19.56 14.28 -18.91
N GLY A 344 19.29 14.01 -17.63
CA GLY A 344 19.98 13.00 -16.84
C GLY A 344 19.64 11.57 -17.27
N GLU A 345 20.60 10.65 -17.19
CA GLU A 345 20.32 9.22 -17.38
C GLU A 345 19.55 8.66 -16.17
N TRP A 346 18.41 8.02 -16.45
CA TRP A 346 17.66 7.28 -15.43
C TRP A 346 18.41 6.03 -14.96
N ARG A 347 18.24 5.70 -13.68
CA ARG A 347 18.80 4.46 -13.11
C ARG A 347 18.24 3.23 -13.84
N PRO A 348 19.09 2.30 -14.31
CA PRO A 348 18.68 1.04 -14.92
C PRO A 348 17.70 0.23 -14.07
N GLN A 349 16.79 -0.49 -14.73
CA GLN A 349 15.96 -1.52 -14.09
C GLN A 349 16.74 -2.84 -14.01
N PRO A 350 16.46 -3.74 -13.06
CA PRO A 350 16.98 -5.10 -13.11
C PRO A 350 16.22 -5.92 -14.15
N PHE A 351 16.85 -6.99 -14.65
CA PHE A 351 16.09 -8.08 -15.25
C PHE A 351 15.23 -8.76 -14.20
N VAL A 352 14.08 -9.25 -14.64
CA VAL A 352 13.25 -10.15 -13.86
C VAL A 352 13.26 -11.54 -14.49
N ALA A 353 12.84 -12.55 -13.73
CA ALA A 353 12.55 -13.84 -14.33
C ALA A 353 11.22 -13.70 -15.10
N GLU A 354 11.30 -13.88 -16.42
CA GLU A 354 10.20 -13.67 -17.37
C GLU A 354 9.42 -14.96 -17.61
N GLY A 355 8.12 -14.82 -17.88
CA GLY A 355 7.25 -15.95 -18.19
C GLY A 355 6.18 -16.20 -17.14
N GLU A 356 5.67 -17.43 -17.08
CA GLU A 356 4.49 -17.79 -16.30
C GLU A 356 4.87 -18.19 -14.87
N LEU A 357 4.17 -17.62 -13.88
CA LEU A 357 4.25 -17.97 -12.47
C LEU A 357 2.84 -18.21 -11.90
N ARG A 358 2.65 -19.37 -11.29
CA ARG A 358 1.48 -19.67 -10.46
C ARG A 358 1.89 -19.66 -9.01
N SER A 359 1.17 -18.92 -8.17
CA SER A 359 1.46 -18.83 -6.74
C SER A 359 0.20 -18.73 -5.88
N ILE A 360 0.34 -19.10 -4.61
CA ILE A 360 -0.61 -18.78 -3.55
C ILE A 360 0.05 -17.78 -2.63
N ALA A 361 -0.64 -16.70 -2.32
CA ALA A 361 -0.17 -15.70 -1.37
C ALA A 361 -1.19 -15.49 -0.26
N ALA A 362 -0.70 -15.41 0.98
CA ALA A 362 -1.48 -15.03 2.15
C ALA A 362 -0.90 -13.75 2.76
N THR A 363 -1.75 -12.79 3.12
CA THR A 363 -1.37 -11.57 3.84
C THR A 363 -2.25 -11.43 5.07
N LEU A 364 -1.63 -11.25 6.22
CA LEU A 364 -2.27 -10.98 7.49
C LEU A 364 -1.87 -9.56 7.95
N GLY A 365 -2.84 -8.67 8.01
CA GLY A 365 -2.74 -7.40 8.72
C GLY A 365 -3.27 -7.54 10.15
N TYR A 366 -2.61 -6.91 11.11
CA TYR A 366 -3.12 -6.70 12.46
C TYR A 366 -2.82 -5.26 12.90
N ASP A 367 -3.85 -4.44 13.07
CA ASP A 367 -3.73 -3.01 13.36
C ASP A 367 -4.57 -2.62 14.58
N THR A 368 -3.88 -2.25 15.66
CA THR A 368 -4.45 -1.72 16.91
C THR A 368 -3.96 -0.30 17.19
N ARG A 369 -3.40 0.38 16.19
CA ARG A 369 -2.94 1.76 16.36
C ARG A 369 -4.11 2.65 16.77
N ASN A 370 -3.83 3.57 17.68
CA ASN A 370 -4.78 4.58 18.09
C ASN A 370 -5.11 5.59 16.97
N GLU A 371 -4.17 5.79 16.03
CA GLU A 371 -4.33 6.58 14.81
C GLU A 371 -3.37 6.06 13.72
N THR A 372 -3.81 6.07 12.46
CA THR A 372 -3.03 5.49 11.34
C THR A 372 -1.85 6.35 10.89
N LEU A 373 -2.00 7.68 10.89
CA LEU A 373 -1.01 8.57 10.28
C LEU A 373 -0.03 9.14 11.29
N GLU A 374 -0.44 9.28 12.55
CA GLU A 374 0.43 9.67 13.66
C GLU A 374 0.18 8.80 14.89
N PRO A 375 0.53 7.50 14.82
CA PRO A 375 0.32 6.59 15.93
C PRO A 375 1.14 7.01 17.16
N ALA A 376 0.45 7.16 18.29
CA ALA A 376 1.08 7.38 19.59
C ALA A 376 1.19 6.07 20.40
N ALA A 377 0.30 5.10 20.13
CA ALA A 377 0.28 3.81 20.80
C ALA A 377 -0.35 2.74 19.90
N GLY A 378 -0.02 1.47 20.15
CA GLY A 378 -0.65 0.32 19.49
C GLY A 378 0.33 -0.48 18.64
N TRP A 379 -0.20 -1.46 17.90
CA TRP A 379 0.56 -2.33 17.01
C TRP A 379 0.10 -2.14 15.57
N ALA A 380 1.04 -2.20 14.63
CA ALA A 380 0.76 -2.42 13.22
C ALA A 380 1.66 -3.55 12.74
N ILE A 381 1.05 -4.68 12.42
CA ILE A 381 1.75 -5.88 11.98
C ILE A 381 1.23 -6.24 10.59
N THR A 382 2.14 -6.54 9.69
CA THR A 382 1.85 -7.13 8.38
C THR A 382 2.73 -8.35 8.23
N ALA A 383 2.13 -9.51 8.03
CA ALA A 383 2.82 -10.73 7.67
C ALA A 383 2.34 -11.19 6.31
N ALA A 384 3.24 -11.64 5.45
CA ALA A 384 2.91 -12.22 4.16
C ALA A 384 3.69 -13.52 3.92
N LEU A 385 3.06 -14.44 3.21
CA LEU A 385 3.63 -15.70 2.75
C LEU A 385 3.25 -15.87 1.29
N GLU A 386 4.21 -16.15 0.41
CA GLU A 386 3.99 -16.53 -0.98
C GLU A 386 4.62 -17.88 -1.24
N VAL A 387 3.85 -18.79 -1.84
CA VAL A 387 4.29 -20.11 -2.25
C VAL A 387 4.16 -20.20 -3.77
N GLY A 388 5.28 -20.33 -4.47
CA GLY A 388 5.34 -20.64 -5.88
C GLY A 388 4.92 -22.08 -6.14
N LEU A 389 3.84 -22.28 -6.89
CA LEU A 389 3.33 -23.61 -7.24
C LEU A 389 4.02 -24.20 -8.48
N GLY A 390 4.68 -23.34 -9.27
CA GLY A 390 5.36 -23.67 -10.51
C GLY A 390 4.96 -22.75 -11.65
N GLY A 391 5.46 -23.06 -12.85
CA GLY A 391 5.34 -22.19 -14.01
C GLY A 391 6.53 -22.38 -14.94
N ARG A 392 6.70 -21.47 -15.88
CA ARG A 392 7.86 -21.41 -16.78
C ARG A 392 8.47 -20.03 -16.66
N LEU A 393 9.39 -19.89 -15.72
CA LEU A 393 10.20 -18.70 -15.56
C LEU A 393 11.57 -18.91 -16.20
N GLU A 394 12.01 -17.92 -16.96
CA GLU A 394 13.33 -17.85 -17.58
C GLU A 394 14.00 -16.54 -17.19
N HIS A 395 15.21 -16.61 -16.67
CA HIS A 395 16.04 -15.45 -16.39
C HIS A 395 16.86 -15.09 -17.63
N PRO A 396 16.83 -13.84 -18.14
CA PRO A 396 17.54 -13.44 -19.36
C PRO A 396 19.07 -13.45 -19.27
N VAL A 397 19.62 -13.52 -18.06
CA VAL A 397 21.05 -13.39 -17.78
C VAL A 397 21.56 -14.61 -17.01
N ARG A 398 22.77 -15.06 -17.33
CA ARG A 398 23.54 -15.98 -16.50
C ARG A 398 24.74 -15.26 -15.90
N LEU A 399 24.97 -15.41 -14.60
CA LEU A 399 26.22 -14.96 -13.97
C LEU A 399 27.26 -16.07 -14.03
N ASP A 400 28.48 -15.71 -14.37
CA ASP A 400 29.64 -16.58 -14.20
C ASP A 400 29.91 -16.81 -12.70
N PRO A 401 29.91 -18.05 -12.18
CA PRO A 401 30.05 -18.31 -10.75
C PRO A 401 31.39 -17.90 -10.15
N ALA A 402 32.46 -17.79 -10.95
CA ALA A 402 33.80 -17.47 -10.47
C ALA A 402 34.08 -15.96 -10.48
N THR A 403 33.52 -15.25 -11.47
CA THR A 403 33.81 -13.84 -11.72
C THR A 403 32.64 -12.90 -11.46
N GLY A 404 31.42 -13.42 -11.29
CA GLY A 404 30.20 -12.63 -11.15
C GLY A 404 29.79 -11.89 -12.43
N ARG A 405 30.49 -12.11 -13.55
CA ARG A 405 30.24 -11.39 -14.80
C ARG A 405 28.96 -11.89 -15.47
N PRO A 406 28.06 -11.00 -15.90
CA PRO A 406 26.83 -11.41 -16.55
C PRO A 406 27.02 -11.66 -18.05
N ALA A 407 26.27 -12.62 -18.58
CA ALA A 407 26.11 -12.88 -20.01
C ALA A 407 24.62 -12.98 -20.36
N LEU A 408 24.22 -12.43 -21.52
CA LEU A 408 22.86 -12.56 -22.06
C LEU A 408 22.64 -13.99 -22.53
N GLU A 409 22.07 -14.81 -21.64
CA GLU A 409 21.82 -16.23 -21.85
C GLU A 409 20.57 -16.60 -21.03
N ARG A 410 19.50 -17.00 -21.73
CA ARG A 410 18.25 -17.40 -21.07
C ARG A 410 18.48 -18.70 -20.30
N THR A 411 18.30 -18.63 -18.98
CA THR A 411 18.43 -19.77 -18.07
C THR A 411 17.10 -20.01 -17.36
N PRO A 412 16.74 -21.26 -17.04
CA PRO A 412 15.56 -21.52 -16.22
C PRO A 412 15.69 -20.85 -14.84
N ALA A 413 14.62 -20.19 -14.39
CA ALA A 413 14.51 -19.66 -13.03
C ALA A 413 13.51 -20.49 -12.23
N ASP A 414 13.73 -20.64 -10.92
CA ASP A 414 12.83 -21.45 -10.10
C ASP A 414 11.47 -20.75 -9.90
N ALA A 415 10.40 -21.47 -10.24
CA ALA A 415 9.03 -21.03 -10.03
C ALA A 415 8.40 -21.68 -8.79
N ARG A 416 9.12 -22.57 -8.10
CA ARG A 416 8.75 -23.22 -6.85
C ARG A 416 9.63 -22.66 -5.74
N PHE A 417 9.08 -21.76 -4.96
CA PHE A 417 9.78 -21.12 -3.84
C PHE A 417 8.80 -20.80 -2.72
N THR A 418 9.33 -20.58 -1.52
CA THR A 418 8.56 -20.10 -0.38
C THR A 418 9.18 -18.80 0.12
N ALA A 419 8.48 -17.69 -0.06
CA ALA A 419 8.91 -16.37 0.41
C ALA A 419 8.04 -15.87 1.56
N GLY A 420 8.65 -15.30 2.58
CA GLY A 420 7.98 -14.71 3.73
C GLY A 420 8.32 -13.24 3.89
N LEU A 421 7.41 -12.49 4.51
CA LEU A 421 7.65 -11.11 4.95
C LEU A 421 6.95 -10.89 6.28
N ALA A 422 7.60 -10.18 7.21
CA ALA A 422 7.02 -9.69 8.45
C ALA A 422 7.47 -8.25 8.69
N ASP A 423 6.53 -7.31 8.79
CA ASP A 423 6.72 -5.92 9.23
C ASP A 423 5.94 -5.74 10.54
N VAL A 424 6.65 -5.65 11.66
CA VAL A 424 6.09 -5.53 13.01
C VAL A 424 6.45 -4.16 13.55
N ARG A 425 5.43 -3.33 13.79
CA ARG A 425 5.59 -1.99 14.36
C ARG A 425 4.88 -1.87 15.69
N ARG A 426 5.58 -1.31 16.67
CA ARG A 426 5.06 -1.02 18.01
C ARG A 426 5.25 0.45 18.34
N TYR A 427 4.17 1.09 18.76
CA TYR A 427 4.16 2.47 19.23
C TYR A 427 3.86 2.49 20.72
N VAL A 428 4.67 3.24 21.47
CA VAL A 428 4.56 3.38 22.92
C VAL A 428 4.64 4.86 23.28
N ARG A 429 3.56 5.39 23.84
CA ARG A 429 3.56 6.74 24.43
C ARG A 429 4.38 6.71 25.71
N THR A 430 5.40 7.57 25.81
CA THR A 430 6.25 7.71 27.00
C THR A 430 5.89 8.96 27.83
N GLY A 431 5.12 9.89 27.28
CA GLY A 431 4.65 11.09 27.95
C GLY A 431 3.62 11.87 27.12
N PRO A 432 3.14 13.04 27.59
CA PRO A 432 2.12 13.83 26.89
C PRO A 432 2.52 14.32 25.49
N GLY A 433 3.83 14.45 25.25
CA GLY A 433 4.42 14.91 23.99
C GLY A 433 5.50 13.98 23.43
N SER A 434 5.70 12.79 23.99
CA SER A 434 6.77 11.90 23.58
C SER A 434 6.28 10.48 23.29
N ARG A 435 6.90 9.84 22.29
CA ARG A 435 6.64 8.44 21.91
C ARG A 435 7.91 7.74 21.47
N ILE A 436 7.92 6.42 21.65
CA ILE A 436 8.87 5.51 21.02
C ILE A 436 8.11 4.75 19.93
N ALA A 437 8.72 4.61 18.76
CA ALA A 437 8.30 3.70 17.71
C ALA A 437 9.41 2.70 17.41
N ILE A 438 9.03 1.43 17.32
CA ILE A 438 9.94 0.32 17.03
C ILE A 438 9.40 -0.37 15.79
N ARG A 439 10.26 -0.68 14.83
CA ARG A 439 9.93 -1.50 13.66
C ARG A 439 10.95 -2.63 13.54
N ALA A 440 10.46 -3.85 13.41
CA ALA A 440 11.22 -5.01 12.98
C ALA A 440 10.65 -5.47 11.65
N PHE A 441 11.50 -5.58 10.64
CA PHE A 441 11.16 -6.00 9.30
C PHE A 441 12.07 -7.15 8.89
N ALA A 442 11.50 -8.22 8.36
CA ALA A 442 12.26 -9.32 7.76
C ALA A 442 11.52 -9.82 6.53
N ALA A 443 12.25 -10.13 5.46
CA ALA A 443 11.68 -10.69 4.25
C ALA A 443 12.68 -11.57 3.52
N GLY A 444 12.19 -12.54 2.77
CA GLY A 444 13.03 -13.39 1.93
C GLY A 444 12.61 -14.85 1.86
N SER A 445 13.50 -15.67 1.31
CA SER A 445 13.32 -17.12 1.17
C SER A 445 13.20 -17.81 2.53
N LEU A 446 12.19 -18.66 2.71
CA LEU A 446 11.96 -19.44 3.94
C LEU A 446 12.47 -20.89 3.83
N ASP A 447 12.72 -21.36 2.60
CA ASP A 447 13.20 -22.71 2.28
C ASP A 447 14.70 -22.75 1.97
N GLY A 448 15.34 -21.59 1.79
CA GLY A 448 16.77 -21.49 1.45
C GLY A 448 17.04 -21.49 -0.05
N GLU A 449 15.99 -21.67 -0.87
CA GLU A 449 16.09 -21.64 -2.32
C GLU A 449 16.20 -20.19 -2.85
N PRO A 450 16.86 -19.99 -4.00
CA PRO A 450 17.00 -18.67 -4.62
C PRO A 450 15.64 -18.11 -5.04
N LEU A 451 15.41 -16.84 -4.72
CA LEU A 451 14.20 -16.15 -5.15
C LEU A 451 14.35 -15.63 -6.58
N PRO A 452 13.27 -15.66 -7.39
CA PRO A 452 13.21 -14.88 -8.62
C PRO A 452 13.56 -13.41 -8.37
N PRO A 453 14.20 -12.69 -9.31
CA PRO A 453 14.63 -11.31 -9.07
C PRO A 453 13.52 -10.37 -8.61
N GLN A 454 12.31 -10.52 -9.14
CA GLN A 454 11.12 -9.76 -8.74
C GLN A 454 10.57 -10.09 -7.34
N ARG A 455 11.26 -10.94 -6.57
CA ARG A 455 10.98 -11.29 -5.16
C ARG A 455 12.20 -11.11 -4.26
N GLN A 456 13.32 -10.66 -4.80
CA GLN A 456 14.52 -10.34 -4.01
C GLN A 456 14.36 -9.01 -3.28
N HIS A 457 15.32 -8.72 -2.41
CA HIS A 457 15.30 -7.61 -1.48
C HIS A 457 16.62 -6.85 -1.46
N ALA A 458 16.58 -5.55 -1.20
CA ALA A 458 17.80 -4.77 -0.99
C ALA A 458 17.66 -3.78 0.16
N LEU A 459 18.77 -3.45 0.82
CA LEU A 459 18.84 -2.42 1.85
C LEU A 459 19.72 -1.25 1.43
N GLY A 460 19.52 -0.12 2.11
CA GLY A 460 20.16 1.16 1.82
C GLY A 460 19.17 2.18 1.25
N GLY A 461 19.40 3.45 1.58
CA GLY A 461 18.53 4.56 1.21
C GLY A 461 17.48 4.91 2.26
N VAL A 462 16.73 5.99 1.99
CA VAL A 462 15.87 6.68 2.97
C VAL A 462 14.69 5.84 3.52
N GLY A 463 14.37 4.71 2.88
CA GLY A 463 13.31 3.78 3.29
C GLY A 463 13.77 2.66 4.23
N SER A 464 15.09 2.46 4.38
CA SER A 464 15.69 1.40 5.19
C SER A 464 16.83 1.95 6.05
N LEU A 465 18.03 2.08 5.48
CA LEU A 465 19.25 2.60 6.12
C LEU A 465 19.61 3.95 5.47
N PRO A 466 19.07 5.08 5.99
CA PRO A 466 19.18 6.39 5.36
C PRO A 466 20.59 6.95 5.25
N ALA A 467 21.58 6.47 6.01
CA ALA A 467 22.97 6.93 5.86
C ALA A 467 23.68 6.31 4.64
N TYR A 468 23.11 5.26 4.05
CA TYR A 468 23.68 4.52 2.94
C TYR A 468 22.98 4.87 1.64
N ARG A 469 23.69 4.71 0.52
CA ARG A 469 23.11 4.89 -0.81
C ARG A 469 21.97 3.87 -1.03
N PRO A 470 20.94 4.22 -1.85
CA PRO A 470 19.94 3.24 -2.26
C PRO A 470 20.61 1.99 -2.84
N PHE A 471 20.13 0.81 -2.46
CA PHE A 471 20.67 -0.48 -2.89
C PHE A 471 22.15 -0.71 -2.51
N ALA A 472 22.66 -0.06 -1.45
CA ALA A 472 24.03 -0.28 -0.99
C ALA A 472 24.30 -1.73 -0.54
N PHE A 473 23.26 -2.46 -0.14
CA PHE A 473 23.34 -3.85 0.28
C PHE A 473 22.38 -4.70 -0.56
N ASP A 474 22.88 -5.16 -1.70
CA ASP A 474 22.16 -5.86 -2.77
C ASP A 474 22.81 -7.20 -3.15
N CYS A 475 23.79 -7.67 -2.37
CA CYS A 475 24.52 -8.93 -2.63
C CYS A 475 25.20 -8.98 -3.99
N ASP A 476 25.79 -7.86 -4.45
CA ASP A 476 26.47 -7.71 -5.73
C ASP A 476 25.56 -7.90 -6.97
N ALA A 477 24.24 -7.94 -6.75
CA ALA A 477 23.24 -8.08 -7.83
C ALA A 477 23.34 -6.96 -8.88
N ARG A 478 23.84 -5.78 -8.47
CA ARG A 478 23.96 -4.58 -9.31
C ARG A 478 25.39 -4.15 -9.58
N ALA A 479 26.38 -5.03 -9.33
CA ALA A 479 27.79 -4.75 -9.60
C ALA A 479 28.10 -4.52 -11.10
N HIS A 480 27.21 -4.98 -11.97
CA HIS A 480 27.32 -4.84 -13.42
C HIS A 480 26.03 -4.29 -14.04
N THR A 481 26.15 -3.82 -15.26
CA THR A 481 25.02 -3.44 -16.13
C THR A 481 25.20 -4.04 -17.52
N LEU A 482 24.13 -4.49 -18.15
CA LEU A 482 24.12 -4.96 -19.55
C LEU A 482 23.24 -4.07 -20.39
N GLY A 483 23.71 -3.72 -21.60
CA GLY A 483 22.90 -3.09 -22.63
C GLY A 483 22.16 -4.13 -23.46
N ILE A 484 20.88 -3.88 -23.76
CA ILE A 484 20.10 -4.57 -24.78
C ILE A 484 19.61 -3.53 -25.80
N GLY A 485 19.77 -3.85 -27.09
CA GLY A 485 19.50 -2.92 -28.19
C GLY A 485 20.69 -1.97 -28.42
N GLY A 486 20.81 -1.43 -29.64
CA GLY A 486 21.94 -0.55 -29.98
C GLY A 486 22.33 -0.49 -31.47
N ASP A 487 21.46 -0.92 -32.39
CA ASP A 487 21.70 -0.82 -33.83
C ASP A 487 21.10 0.46 -34.43
N GLY A 488 21.55 1.63 -33.95
CA GLY A 488 21.34 2.96 -34.56
C GLY A 488 19.91 3.51 -34.58
N PHE A 489 18.88 2.67 -34.48
CA PHE A 489 17.45 3.04 -34.52
C PHE A 489 16.71 2.70 -33.22
N VAL A 490 17.25 1.81 -32.38
CA VAL A 490 16.69 1.47 -31.06
C VAL A 490 17.62 1.98 -29.96
N PRO A 491 17.14 2.83 -29.02
CA PRO A 491 17.94 3.27 -27.88
C PRO A 491 18.46 2.08 -27.08
N GLU A 492 19.74 2.09 -26.71
CA GLU A 492 20.33 1.08 -25.84
C GLU A 492 19.70 1.18 -24.45
N SER A 493 19.00 0.12 -24.02
CA SER A 493 18.44 0.02 -22.69
C SER A 493 19.41 -0.73 -21.79
N ARG A 494 19.79 -0.12 -20.66
CA ARG A 494 20.67 -0.75 -19.67
C ARG A 494 19.87 -1.41 -18.55
N PHE A 495 20.37 -2.55 -18.10
CA PHE A 495 19.76 -3.34 -17.03
C PHE A 495 20.78 -3.85 -16.01
N HIS A 496 20.37 -3.98 -14.75
CA HIS A 496 21.10 -4.76 -13.75
C HIS A 496 20.79 -6.26 -13.91
N PRO A 497 21.74 -7.16 -13.66
CA PRO A 497 21.51 -8.61 -13.73
C PRO A 497 20.38 -9.09 -12.85
N TYR A 498 20.32 -8.64 -11.59
CA TYR A 498 19.35 -9.06 -10.58
C TYR A 498 18.89 -7.85 -9.77
N TYR A 499 17.86 -8.04 -8.93
CA TYR A 499 17.36 -6.97 -8.08
C TYR A 499 18.15 -6.83 -6.77
N GLY A 500 18.50 -7.94 -6.11
CA GLY A 500 19.16 -7.88 -4.80
C GLY A 500 19.44 -9.25 -4.16
N CYS A 501 19.33 -9.29 -2.84
CA CYS A 501 19.52 -10.45 -1.98
C CYS A 501 18.24 -11.30 -1.82
N ASP A 502 18.38 -12.56 -1.44
CA ASP A 502 17.27 -13.47 -1.16
C ASP A 502 16.69 -13.30 0.24
N ARG A 503 17.43 -12.68 1.18
CA ARG A 503 17.00 -12.44 2.56
C ARG A 503 17.43 -11.07 3.07
N VAL A 504 16.55 -10.43 3.85
CA VAL A 504 16.81 -9.18 4.56
C VAL A 504 16.21 -9.19 5.97
N ALA A 505 16.89 -8.49 6.87
CA ALA A 505 16.39 -8.13 8.19
C ALA A 505 16.72 -6.65 8.46
N LEU A 506 15.77 -5.93 9.06
CA LEU A 506 15.88 -4.51 9.37
C LEU A 506 15.21 -4.24 10.72
N PHE A 507 15.91 -3.51 11.57
CA PHE A 507 15.43 -2.99 12.83
C PHE A 507 15.51 -1.46 12.80
N GLN A 508 14.47 -0.79 13.26
CA GLN A 508 14.41 0.66 13.33
C GLN A 508 13.80 1.08 14.66
N LEU A 509 14.42 2.05 15.31
CA LEU A 509 13.99 2.65 16.56
C LEU A 509 13.90 4.16 16.36
N GLU A 510 12.79 4.75 16.78
CA GLU A 510 12.54 6.18 16.74
C GLU A 510 12.05 6.66 18.10
N TYR A 511 12.65 7.73 18.60
CA TYR A 511 12.15 8.51 19.72
C TYR A 511 11.72 9.89 19.22
N GLN A 512 10.46 10.23 19.41
CA GLN A 512 9.92 11.54 19.07
C GLN A 512 9.58 12.31 20.34
N LEU A 513 10.03 13.56 20.40
CA LEU A 513 9.75 14.51 21.47
C LEU A 513 9.18 15.81 20.90
N ARG A 514 7.95 16.14 21.26
CA ARG A 514 7.32 17.42 20.91
C ARG A 514 8.02 18.55 21.65
N LEU A 515 8.43 19.57 20.91
CA LEU A 515 9.13 20.71 21.47
C LEU A 515 8.12 21.74 22.00
N PRO A 516 8.42 22.42 23.13
CA PRO A 516 7.48 23.34 23.77
C PRO A 516 7.38 24.70 23.07
N PHE A 517 8.29 25.00 22.13
CA PHE A 517 8.30 26.26 21.38
C PHE A 517 7.50 26.13 20.07
N GLY A 518 6.71 27.16 19.74
CA GLY A 518 5.83 27.19 18.57
C GLY A 518 4.45 27.78 18.86
N ARG A 519 3.81 27.38 19.97
CA ARG A 519 2.54 27.98 20.45
C ARG A 519 2.65 29.44 20.92
N ASP A 520 3.87 29.84 21.29
CA ASP A 520 4.17 31.18 21.83
C ASP A 520 4.89 32.09 20.84
N LEU A 521 5.45 31.56 19.74
CA LEU A 521 6.20 32.40 18.80
C LEU A 521 5.27 33.32 18.00
N GLY A 522 4.11 32.81 17.54
CA GLY A 522 3.08 33.62 16.90
C GLY A 522 2.44 34.67 17.83
N ARG A 523 2.37 34.37 19.14
CA ARG A 523 1.93 35.34 20.17
C ARG A 523 3.00 36.41 20.47
N ARG A 524 4.29 36.04 20.45
CA ARG A 524 5.41 36.99 20.69
C ARG A 524 5.73 37.85 19.48
N LEU A 525 5.49 37.36 18.26
CA LEU A 525 5.75 38.09 17.01
C LEU A 525 4.55 38.95 16.53
N ALA A 526 3.46 39.01 17.30
CA ALA A 526 2.24 39.79 17.01
C ALA A 526 1.68 39.61 15.58
N SER A 527 2.05 38.53 14.88
CA SER A 527 1.80 38.40 13.45
C SER A 527 0.48 37.70 13.13
N GLY A 528 -0.21 37.13 14.12
CA GLY A 528 -1.43 36.36 13.89
C GLY A 528 -1.22 35.11 13.01
N ILE A 529 0.03 34.77 12.70
CA ILE A 529 0.39 33.62 11.87
C ILE A 529 0.41 32.40 12.78
N ASP A 530 -0.59 31.52 12.61
CA ASP A 530 -0.57 30.18 13.16
C ASP A 530 0.47 29.34 12.40
N LEU A 531 1.56 28.96 13.08
CA LEU A 531 2.65 28.18 12.50
C LEU A 531 2.35 26.66 12.51
N GLY A 532 1.12 26.27 12.87
CA GLY A 532 0.69 24.89 12.94
C GLY A 532 1.16 24.17 14.22
N PRO A 533 1.02 22.83 14.28
CA PRO A 533 1.40 22.06 15.45
C PRO A 533 2.90 22.22 15.76
N PRO A 534 3.28 22.28 17.05
CA PRO A 534 4.67 22.51 17.43
C PRO A 534 5.59 21.42 16.84
N PRO A 535 6.80 21.79 16.40
CA PRO A 535 7.74 20.85 15.84
C PRO A 535 8.12 19.78 16.86
N SER A 536 8.52 18.62 16.36
CA SER A 536 9.06 17.53 17.18
C SER A 536 10.50 17.28 16.82
N LEU A 537 11.33 17.10 17.85
CA LEU A 537 12.64 16.49 17.71
C LEU A 537 12.45 14.98 17.50
N VAL A 538 13.21 14.42 16.57
CA VAL A 538 13.24 12.98 16.30
C VAL A 538 14.68 12.50 16.44
N LEU A 539 14.88 11.45 17.23
CA LEU A 539 16.13 10.70 17.30
C LEU A 539 15.85 9.29 16.78
N PHE A 540 16.74 8.75 15.96
CA PHE A 540 16.53 7.41 15.42
C PHE A 540 17.83 6.61 15.31
N PHE A 541 17.65 5.29 15.30
CA PHE A 541 18.69 4.30 15.08
C PHE A 541 18.12 3.21 14.17
N ASP A 542 18.89 2.81 13.17
CA ASP A 542 18.54 1.75 12.24
C ASP A 542 19.67 0.74 12.14
N ALA A 543 19.32 -0.53 12.00
CA ALA A 543 20.28 -1.61 11.76
C ALA A 543 19.68 -2.61 10.79
N GLY A 544 20.42 -3.01 9.76
CA GLY A 544 19.94 -3.92 8.74
C GLY A 544 21.03 -4.83 8.19
N ARG A 545 20.59 -5.99 7.68
CA ARG A 545 21.43 -7.00 7.06
C ARG A 545 20.69 -7.60 5.86
N ALA A 546 21.40 -7.71 4.74
CA ALA A 546 20.95 -8.40 3.53
C ALA A 546 21.96 -9.50 3.14
N TRP A 547 21.49 -10.70 2.81
CA TRP A 547 22.38 -11.84 2.49
C TRP A 547 21.72 -12.87 1.58
N ASN A 548 22.56 -13.73 1.00
CA ASN A 548 22.19 -14.91 0.23
C ASN A 548 22.71 -16.17 0.93
N GLU A 549 21.91 -17.24 0.92
CA GLU A 549 22.39 -18.58 1.28
C GLU A 549 23.35 -19.10 0.21
N GLU A 550 24.21 -20.07 0.56
CA GLU A 550 25.28 -20.54 -0.32
C GLU A 550 24.74 -21.12 -1.63
N GLU A 551 23.68 -21.91 -1.53
CA GLU A 551 22.96 -22.54 -2.64
C GLU A 551 22.25 -21.51 -3.52
N ALA A 552 21.85 -20.37 -2.94
CA ALA A 552 21.10 -19.31 -3.60
C ALA A 552 21.99 -18.27 -4.30
N ARG A 553 23.32 -18.35 -4.15
CA ARG A 553 24.24 -17.34 -4.71
C ARG A 553 24.12 -17.24 -6.23
N GLN A 554 24.10 -18.35 -6.97
CA GLN A 554 24.01 -18.34 -8.43
C GLN A 554 24.99 -17.33 -9.10
N GLY A 555 26.21 -17.19 -8.58
CA GLY A 555 27.21 -16.21 -9.02
C GLY A 555 27.05 -14.78 -8.43
N ARG A 556 26.02 -14.53 -7.63
CA ARG A 556 25.85 -13.34 -6.77
C ARG A 556 26.71 -13.45 -5.51
N GLY A 557 26.97 -12.30 -4.89
CA GLY A 557 27.69 -12.22 -3.62
C GLY A 557 26.90 -12.84 -2.46
N ALA A 558 27.61 -13.17 -1.38
CA ALA A 558 26.98 -13.65 -0.14
C ALA A 558 26.21 -12.56 0.61
N GLY A 559 26.50 -11.28 0.32
CA GLY A 559 25.99 -10.14 1.07
C GLY A 559 26.73 -9.89 2.37
N GLN A 560 26.05 -9.24 3.31
CA GLN A 560 26.64 -8.78 4.57
C GLN A 560 26.84 -9.93 5.57
N ARG A 561 28.00 -9.95 6.23
CA ARG A 561 28.28 -10.83 7.38
C ARG A 561 27.68 -10.27 8.68
N ASP A 562 27.88 -8.98 8.90
CA ASP A 562 27.42 -8.24 10.07
C ASP A 562 26.30 -7.26 9.71
N PHE A 563 25.57 -6.77 10.70
CA PHE A 563 24.58 -5.70 10.50
C PHE A 563 25.29 -4.39 10.16
N ALA A 564 24.78 -3.69 9.14
CA ALA A 564 25.07 -2.27 8.96
C ALA A 564 24.12 -1.46 9.83
N ALA A 565 24.61 -0.39 10.46
CA ALA A 565 23.81 0.47 11.31
C ALA A 565 24.03 1.95 11.00
N ASP A 566 22.99 2.75 11.21
CA ASP A 566 23.07 4.20 11.20
C ASP A 566 22.27 4.81 12.36
N ALA A 567 22.56 6.07 12.65
CA ALA A 567 21.81 6.86 13.60
C ALA A 567 21.64 8.27 13.09
N GLY A 568 20.62 8.95 13.60
CA GLY A 568 20.35 10.30 13.16
C GLY A 568 19.40 11.08 14.03
N ILE A 569 19.25 12.33 13.61
CA ILE A 569 18.45 13.35 14.25
C ILE A 569 17.61 14.06 13.19
N GLY A 570 16.42 14.51 13.57
CA GLY A 570 15.58 15.28 12.68
C GLY A 570 14.60 16.18 13.40
N ILE A 571 14.03 17.09 12.63
CA ILE A 571 12.97 17.99 13.06
C ILE A 571 11.76 17.72 12.19
N ARG A 572 10.61 17.47 12.84
CA ARG A 572 9.33 17.21 12.17
C ARG A 572 8.34 18.31 12.48
N ALA A 573 7.84 18.98 11.44
CA ALA A 573 6.77 19.97 11.52
C ALA A 573 5.53 19.45 10.77
N GLY A 574 4.52 19.03 11.51
CA GLY A 574 3.37 18.32 10.95
C GLY A 574 3.81 17.06 10.19
N ARG A 575 3.51 17.02 8.88
CA ARG A 575 3.88 15.90 7.99
C ARG A 575 5.26 16.03 7.37
N LEU A 576 5.90 17.20 7.41
CA LEU A 576 7.23 17.37 6.84
C LEU A 576 8.28 17.03 7.90
N GLY A 577 9.20 16.13 7.58
CA GLY A 577 10.34 15.82 8.42
C GLY A 577 11.65 16.04 7.68
N LEU A 578 12.58 16.73 8.34
CA LEU A 578 13.94 16.99 7.88
C LEU A 578 14.90 16.21 8.77
N TYR A 579 15.76 15.38 8.18
CA TYR A 579 16.59 14.43 8.92
C TYR A 579 18.02 14.41 8.42
N TRP A 580 18.94 14.10 9.34
CA TRP A 580 20.34 13.82 9.07
C TRP A 580 20.68 12.46 9.65
N ALA A 581 21.25 11.58 8.84
CA ALA A 581 21.73 10.25 9.24
C ALA A 581 23.24 10.14 9.07
N VAL A 582 23.92 9.44 9.97
CA VAL A 582 25.35 9.12 9.89
C VAL A 582 25.54 7.61 9.98
N PRO A 583 26.41 7.01 9.15
CA PRO A 583 26.68 5.58 9.22
C PRO A 583 27.51 5.27 10.47
N LEU A 584 27.14 4.23 11.20
CA LEU A 584 27.85 3.74 12.38
C LEU A 584 28.82 2.59 12.05
N SER A 585 28.65 1.94 10.90
CA SER A 585 29.48 0.83 10.45
C SER A 585 29.76 0.91 8.95
N GLY A 586 31.03 0.96 8.53
CA GLY A 586 31.41 0.91 7.11
C GLY A 586 30.75 2.01 6.26
N GLY A 587 31.37 3.18 6.14
CA GLY A 587 30.86 4.27 5.30
C GLY A 587 31.71 5.52 5.43
N THR A 588 31.51 6.49 4.54
CA THR A 588 32.11 7.82 4.73
C THR A 588 31.44 8.50 5.91
N SER A 589 32.19 9.12 6.83
CA SER A 589 31.66 9.82 8.02
C SER A 589 30.82 11.08 7.71
N ARG A 590 30.37 11.25 6.46
CA ARG A 590 29.57 12.40 6.03
C ARG A 590 28.09 12.13 6.33
N PRO A 591 27.38 13.06 6.98
CA PRO A 591 25.95 12.91 7.21
C PRO A 591 25.18 12.98 5.89
N ASN A 592 24.18 12.12 5.73
CA ASN A 592 23.20 12.20 4.66
C ASN A 592 21.99 13.02 5.13
N PHE A 593 21.60 14.03 4.35
CA PHE A 593 20.38 14.79 4.58
C PHE A 593 19.24 14.22 3.75
N PHE A 594 18.05 14.08 4.34
CA PHE A 594 16.87 13.62 3.62
C PHE A 594 15.58 14.20 4.20
N VAL A 595 14.54 14.15 3.36
CA VAL A 595 13.20 14.65 3.68
C VAL A 595 12.21 13.48 3.66
N ARG A 596 11.28 13.45 4.62
CA ARG A 596 10.14 12.52 4.64
C ARG A 596 8.83 13.28 4.67
N LEU A 597 7.79 12.69 4.09
CA LEU A 597 6.41 13.17 4.12
C LEU A 597 5.53 12.17 4.85
N GLY A 598 5.24 12.46 6.11
CA GLY A 598 4.55 11.59 7.05
C GLY A 598 5.47 11.14 8.18
N PRO A 599 5.03 10.17 8.99
CA PRO A 599 5.90 9.53 9.96
C PRO A 599 6.98 8.71 9.24
N ARG A 600 8.18 8.67 9.82
CA ARG A 600 9.27 7.81 9.32
C ARG A 600 8.99 6.33 9.61
N LEU A 601 8.39 6.02 10.77
CA LEU A 601 7.93 4.68 11.16
C LEU A 601 6.41 4.55 11.24
#